data_AF-A0A167K7P4-F1
#
_entry.id   AF-A0A167K7P4-F1
#
_cell.length_a   1.000
_cell.length_b   1.000
_cell.length_c   1.000
_cell.angle_alpha   90.00
_cell.angle_beta   90.00
_cell.angle_gamma   90.00
#
_symmetry.space_group_name_H-M   'P 1'
#
loop_
_entity.id
_entity.type
_entity.pdbx_description
1 polymer ?
#
loop_
_entity_poly.entity_id
_entity_poly.type
_entity_poly.pdbx_seq_one_letter_code
_entity_poly.pdbx_strand_id
1 'polypeptide(L)'
;MNQLQATQPHFVRCTVPNSLKKPGKLDIPLVLDQLRCNGVLEGIRIARLGYLNRLPFAEFRQRYEVLTPGVIPRGYMDGRKASTKMIDSLDLDPAIYEIGTSKVFFKAGVLADLEEKRDAHLFDVFSWFQADARMFSARRQMRKVLNRNNAIYTLLFPSCDSSDYDCDCDCEFEARED
;
A
#
# COMPACT_ATOMS: atom_id res chain seq x y z
N MET A 1 17.10 2.60 -35.16
CA MET A 1 16.60 3.26 -33.93
C MET A 1 15.18 2.85 -33.54
N ASN A 2 14.36 2.34 -34.46
CA ASN A 2 12.94 2.03 -34.23
C ASN A 2 12.68 1.07 -33.04
N GLN A 3 13.55 0.09 -32.81
CA GLN A 3 13.38 -0.87 -31.70
C GLN A 3 13.53 -0.23 -30.31
N LEU A 4 14.39 0.78 -30.16
CA LEU A 4 14.55 1.52 -28.90
C LEU A 4 13.42 2.52 -28.66
N GLN A 5 12.82 3.05 -29.73
CA GLN A 5 11.68 3.97 -29.62
C GLN A 5 10.37 3.26 -29.27
N ALA A 6 10.29 1.96 -29.51
CA ALA A 6 9.13 1.13 -29.16
C ALA A 6 9.11 0.71 -27.68
N THR A 7 10.18 0.96 -26.92
CA THR A 7 10.30 0.56 -25.50
C THR A 7 10.32 1.78 -24.58
N GLN A 8 10.26 1.54 -23.26
CA GLN A 8 10.52 2.55 -22.25
C GLN A 8 12.04 2.56 -21.94
N PRO A 9 12.79 3.60 -22.36
CA PRO A 9 14.24 3.61 -22.16
C PRO A 9 14.60 4.00 -20.72
N HIS A 10 15.51 3.25 -20.13
CA HIS A 10 16.17 3.60 -18.88
C HIS A 10 17.66 3.82 -19.17
N PHE A 11 18.20 4.97 -18.77
CA PHE A 11 19.56 5.38 -19.10
C PHE A 11 20.49 5.20 -17.90
N VAL A 12 21.58 4.46 -18.09
CA VAL A 12 22.70 4.38 -17.13
C VAL A 12 23.88 5.13 -17.74
N ARG A 13 24.40 6.13 -17.03
CA ARG A 13 25.56 6.93 -17.46
C ARG A 13 26.77 6.58 -16.60
N CYS A 14 27.71 5.83 -17.17
CA CYS A 14 28.96 5.51 -16.50
C CYS A 14 29.89 6.73 -16.48
N THR A 15 30.59 6.94 -15.36
CA THR A 15 31.61 8.00 -15.21
C THR A 15 32.95 7.37 -14.89
N VAL A 16 34.00 7.82 -15.58
CA VAL A 16 35.38 7.38 -15.33
C VAL A 16 35.99 8.32 -14.28
N PRO A 17 36.34 7.82 -13.08
CA PRO A 17 36.78 8.68 -11.98
C PRO A 17 38.22 9.17 -12.16
N ASN A 18 39.09 8.44 -12.84
CA ASN A 18 40.47 8.85 -13.13
C ASN A 18 41.04 8.07 -14.33
N SER A 19 42.03 8.65 -15.01
CA SER A 19 42.73 8.04 -16.15
C SER A 19 43.73 6.94 -15.75
N LEU A 20 44.20 6.95 -14.50
CA LEU A 20 45.21 6.02 -13.98
C LEU A 20 44.63 4.66 -13.53
N LYS A 21 43.31 4.46 -13.65
CA LYS A 21 42.58 3.25 -13.20
C LYS A 21 42.84 2.88 -11.73
N LYS A 22 43.14 3.86 -10.87
CA LYS A 22 43.38 3.63 -9.43
C LYS A 22 42.06 3.69 -8.65
N PRO A 23 41.76 2.72 -7.77
CA PRO A 23 40.60 2.81 -6.90
C PRO A 23 40.75 3.98 -5.92
N GLY A 24 39.63 4.59 -5.53
CA GLY A 24 39.59 5.70 -4.56
C GLY A 24 40.18 7.04 -5.04
N LYS A 25 40.78 7.10 -6.24
CA LYS A 25 41.28 8.35 -6.83
C LYS A 25 40.20 8.98 -7.71
N LEU A 26 39.91 10.26 -7.48
CA LEU A 26 38.97 11.03 -8.29
C LEU A 26 39.67 12.25 -8.91
N ASP A 27 39.56 12.37 -10.22
CA ASP A 27 40.05 13.47 -11.02
C ASP A 27 38.88 14.39 -11.38
N ILE A 28 38.75 15.49 -10.64
CA ILE A 28 37.62 16.42 -10.70
C ILE A 28 37.41 17.00 -12.10
N PRO A 29 38.42 17.61 -12.78
CA PRO A 29 38.22 18.18 -14.11
C PRO A 29 37.74 17.14 -15.13
N LEU A 30 38.31 15.93 -15.09
CA LEU A 30 37.89 14.83 -15.96
C LEU A 30 36.42 14.43 -15.74
N VAL A 31 35.98 14.32 -14.48
CA VAL A 31 34.59 13.98 -14.15
C VAL A 31 33.65 15.12 -14.53
N LEU A 32 34.05 16.38 -14.29
CA LEU A 32 33.23 17.55 -14.60
C LEU A 32 32.98 17.67 -16.10
N ASP A 33 33.99 17.45 -16.93
CA ASP A 33 33.85 17.47 -18.38
C ASP A 33 32.94 16.34 -18.88
N GLN A 34 33.04 15.15 -18.29
CA GLN A 34 32.10 14.06 -18.58
C GLN A 34 30.65 14.42 -18.24
N LEU A 35 30.40 15.05 -17.08
CA LEU A 35 29.04 15.46 -16.69
C LEU A 35 28.46 16.53 -17.62
N ARG A 36 29.30 17.46 -18.10
CA ARG A 36 28.92 18.48 -19.07
C ARG A 36 28.63 17.87 -20.45
N CYS A 37 29.56 17.09 -21.01
CA CYS A 37 29.42 16.47 -22.33
C CYS A 37 28.27 15.45 -22.39
N ASN A 38 28.02 14.72 -21.30
CA ASN A 38 26.87 13.80 -21.22
C ASN A 38 25.53 14.52 -20.99
N GLY A 39 25.55 15.84 -20.78
CA GLY A 39 24.34 16.63 -20.53
C GLY A 39 23.64 16.31 -19.21
N VAL A 40 24.37 15.79 -18.20
CA VAL A 40 23.77 15.38 -16.92
C VAL A 40 23.19 16.59 -16.18
N LEU A 41 23.90 17.72 -16.18
CA LEU A 41 23.44 18.96 -15.55
C LEU A 41 22.15 19.47 -16.20
N GLU A 42 22.09 19.40 -17.53
CA GLU A 42 20.92 19.82 -18.31
C GLU A 42 19.74 18.88 -18.10
N GLY A 43 20.00 17.57 -18.03
CA GLY A 43 19.02 16.56 -17.68
C GLY A 43 18.40 16.80 -16.30
N ILE A 44 19.22 17.10 -15.30
CA ILE A 44 18.75 17.46 -13.94
C ILE A 44 17.93 18.75 -13.99
N ARG A 45 18.37 19.76 -14.75
CA ARG A 45 17.64 21.03 -14.90
C ARG A 45 16.24 20.82 -15.48
N ILE A 46 16.13 20.04 -16.57
CA ILE A 46 14.85 19.68 -17.21
C ILE A 46 13.98 18.88 -16.24
N ALA A 47 14.58 17.92 -15.52
CA ALA A 47 13.89 17.12 -14.52
C ALA A 47 13.28 17.98 -13.40
N ARG A 48 13.99 19.01 -12.94
CA ARG A 48 13.53 19.89 -11.86
C ARG A 48 12.49 20.92 -12.30
N LEU A 49 12.63 21.46 -13.51
CA LEU A 49 11.70 22.46 -14.04
C LEU A 49 10.43 21.83 -14.64
N GLY A 50 10.55 20.60 -15.14
CA GLY A 50 9.46 19.88 -15.80
C GLY A 50 8.66 18.97 -14.87
N TYR A 51 7.74 18.25 -15.49
CA TYR A 51 6.93 17.22 -14.86
C TYR A 51 7.42 15.85 -15.31
N LEU A 52 8.24 15.21 -14.48
CA LEU A 52 8.83 13.89 -14.77
C LEU A 52 7.77 12.78 -14.79
N ASN A 53 6.82 12.85 -13.85
CA ASN A 53 5.81 11.83 -13.65
C ASN A 53 4.56 12.19 -14.43
N ARG A 54 4.09 11.26 -15.25
CA ARG A 54 2.90 11.43 -16.10
C ARG A 54 2.05 10.17 -16.06
N LEU A 55 0.78 10.32 -15.68
CA LEU A 55 -0.14 9.20 -15.56
C LEU A 55 -1.39 9.42 -16.40
N PRO A 56 -1.81 8.44 -17.22
CA PRO A 56 -3.13 8.45 -17.85
C PRO A 56 -4.24 8.57 -16.80
N PHE A 57 -5.33 9.26 -17.12
CA PHE A 57 -6.46 9.44 -16.18
C PHE A 57 -7.03 8.12 -15.66
N ALA A 58 -7.10 7.10 -16.52
CA ALA A 58 -7.58 5.78 -16.13
C ALA A 58 -6.67 5.12 -15.08
N GLU A 59 -5.36 5.20 -15.27
CA GLU A 59 -4.37 4.63 -14.33
C GLU A 59 -4.35 5.43 -13.02
N PHE A 60 -4.36 6.76 -13.10
CA PHE A 60 -4.41 7.62 -11.91
C PHE A 60 -5.65 7.32 -11.05
N ARG A 61 -6.83 7.21 -11.68
CA ARG A 61 -8.05 6.84 -10.99
C ARG A 61 -7.93 5.46 -10.34
N GLN A 62 -7.60 4.43 -11.13
CA GLN A 62 -7.53 3.05 -10.62
C GLN A 62 -6.58 2.92 -9.43
N ARG A 63 -5.48 3.68 -9.44
CA ARG A 63 -4.41 3.57 -8.45
C ARG A 63 -4.71 4.35 -7.17
N TYR A 64 -5.27 5.55 -7.28
CA TYR A 64 -5.44 6.47 -6.15
C TYR A 64 -6.90 6.67 -5.69
N GLU A 65 -7.89 6.05 -6.33
CA GLU A 65 -9.30 6.12 -5.89
C GLU A 65 -9.51 5.62 -4.46
N VAL A 66 -8.63 4.72 -3.98
CA VAL A 66 -8.60 4.25 -2.59
C VAL A 66 -8.33 5.38 -1.58
N LEU A 67 -7.59 6.42 -1.97
CA LEU A 67 -7.29 7.57 -1.11
C LEU A 67 -8.44 8.57 -1.04
N THR A 68 -9.40 8.50 -1.97
CA THR A 68 -10.47 9.48 -2.12
C THR A 68 -11.85 8.80 -2.10
N PRO A 69 -12.21 8.11 -0.99
CA PRO A 69 -13.46 7.37 -0.93
C PRO A 69 -14.67 8.31 -1.07
N GLY A 70 -15.62 7.95 -1.94
CA GLY A 70 -16.89 8.67 -2.09
C GLY A 70 -16.86 9.93 -2.96
N VAL A 71 -15.68 10.35 -3.44
CA VAL A 71 -15.54 11.53 -4.31
C VAL A 71 -16.09 11.28 -5.72
N ILE A 72 -15.93 10.06 -6.21
CA ILE A 72 -16.39 9.64 -7.53
C ILE A 72 -17.72 8.88 -7.38
N PRO A 73 -18.87 9.38 -7.91
CA PRO A 73 -20.13 8.64 -7.95
C PRO A 73 -19.99 7.32 -8.70
N ARG A 74 -20.81 6.34 -8.30
CA ARG A 74 -20.92 5.05 -8.99
C ARG A 74 -21.49 5.27 -10.39
N GLY A 75 -20.68 5.00 -11.41
CA GLY A 75 -21.05 5.17 -12.81
C GLY A 75 -19.89 5.64 -13.68
N TYR A 76 -20.19 5.92 -14.94
CA TYR A 76 -19.21 6.49 -15.86
C TYR A 76 -19.02 7.98 -15.59
N MET A 77 -17.76 8.41 -15.54
CA MET A 77 -17.39 9.81 -15.51
C MET A 77 -16.19 10.00 -16.43
N ASP A 78 -16.15 11.15 -17.09
CA ASP A 78 -15.00 11.56 -17.88
C ASP A 78 -13.71 11.56 -17.03
N GLY A 79 -12.64 11.01 -17.59
CA GLY A 79 -11.38 10.78 -16.89
C GLY A 79 -10.77 12.09 -16.36
N ARG A 80 -10.85 13.17 -17.15
CA ARG A 80 -10.36 14.49 -16.74
C ARG A 80 -11.12 15.00 -15.52
N LYS A 81 -12.45 15.00 -15.58
CA LYS A 81 -13.31 15.47 -14.47
C LYS A 81 -13.11 14.63 -13.21
N ALA A 82 -12.96 13.32 -13.35
CA ALA A 82 -12.67 12.42 -12.23
C ALA A 82 -11.32 12.76 -11.60
N SER A 83 -10.26 12.91 -12.40
CA SER A 83 -8.93 13.26 -11.90
C SER A 83 -8.90 14.64 -11.23
N THR A 84 -9.61 15.65 -11.76
CA THR A 84 -9.73 16.96 -11.11
C THR A 84 -10.34 16.82 -9.72
N LYS A 85 -11.49 16.16 -9.61
CA LYS A 85 -12.16 15.96 -8.31
C LYS A 85 -11.28 15.20 -7.31
N MET A 86 -10.55 14.18 -7.77
CA MET A 86 -9.62 13.44 -6.93
C MET A 86 -8.49 14.34 -6.42
N ILE A 87 -7.89 15.15 -7.30
CA ILE A 87 -6.83 16.07 -6.91
C ILE A 87 -7.34 17.11 -5.91
N ASP A 88 -8.54 17.65 -6.13
CA ASP A 88 -9.19 18.59 -5.19
C ASP A 88 -9.38 17.94 -3.82
N SER A 89 -9.77 16.65 -3.76
CA SER A 89 -9.92 15.93 -2.49
C SER A 89 -8.61 15.53 -1.82
N LEU A 90 -7.51 15.46 -2.58
CA LEU A 90 -6.16 15.19 -2.07
C LEU A 90 -5.45 16.46 -1.57
N ASP A 91 -6.05 17.63 -1.79
CA ASP A 91 -5.55 18.96 -1.38
C ASP A 91 -4.10 19.20 -1.83
N LEU A 92 -3.82 18.90 -3.11
CA LEU A 92 -2.50 19.14 -3.71
C LEU A 92 -2.37 20.60 -4.14
N ASP A 93 -1.18 21.17 -3.93
CA ASP A 93 -0.87 22.53 -4.40
C ASP A 93 -0.89 22.58 -5.95
N PRO A 94 -1.62 23.53 -6.58
CA PRO A 94 -1.61 23.70 -8.03
C PRO A 94 -0.22 23.92 -8.63
N ALA A 95 0.79 24.35 -7.86
CA ALA A 95 2.15 24.52 -8.37
C ALA A 95 2.92 23.20 -8.59
N ILE A 96 2.42 22.07 -8.08
CA ILE A 96 3.11 20.76 -8.11
C ILE A 96 2.49 19.74 -9.09
N TYR A 97 1.36 20.07 -9.71
CA TYR A 97 0.72 19.23 -10.72
C TYR A 97 0.14 20.05 -11.88
N GLU A 98 -0.08 19.39 -13.02
CA GLU A 98 -0.78 19.97 -14.18
C GLU A 98 -1.72 18.94 -14.81
N ILE A 99 -2.91 19.36 -15.22
CA ILE A 99 -3.90 18.47 -15.86
C ILE A 99 -3.87 18.68 -17.38
N GLY A 100 -3.22 17.77 -18.09
CA GLY A 100 -3.14 17.78 -19.54
C GLY A 100 -4.40 17.26 -20.23
N THR A 101 -4.29 16.93 -21.52
CA THR A 101 -5.43 16.45 -22.34
C THR A 101 -5.84 15.02 -22.05
N SER A 102 -4.87 14.15 -21.78
CA SER A 102 -5.10 12.71 -21.56
C SER A 102 -4.42 12.17 -20.31
N LYS A 103 -3.62 13.00 -19.64
CA LYS A 103 -2.72 12.61 -18.54
C LYS A 103 -2.64 13.70 -17.48
N VAL A 104 -2.42 13.30 -16.24
CA VAL A 104 -1.99 14.17 -15.15
C VAL A 104 -0.47 14.17 -15.08
N PHE A 105 0.11 15.35 -14.87
CA PHE A 105 1.53 15.59 -14.76
C PHE A 105 1.86 16.01 -13.32
N PHE A 106 2.93 15.45 -12.77
CA PHE A 106 3.38 15.74 -11.41
C PHE A 106 4.86 16.10 -11.38
N LYS A 107 5.22 17.02 -10.49
CA LYS A 107 6.62 17.31 -10.18
C LYS A 107 7.28 16.10 -9.49
N ALA A 108 8.61 16.15 -9.41
CA ALA A 108 9.37 15.16 -8.64
C ALA A 108 8.91 15.11 -7.18
N GLY A 109 8.89 13.93 -6.58
CA GLY A 109 8.50 13.72 -5.17
C GLY A 109 7.01 13.44 -4.97
N VAL A 110 6.12 14.21 -5.59
CA VAL A 110 4.66 14.13 -5.36
C VAL A 110 4.09 12.72 -5.49
N LEU A 111 4.50 11.98 -6.52
CA LEU A 111 3.99 10.63 -6.75
C LEU A 111 4.47 9.63 -5.67
N ALA A 112 5.66 9.83 -5.12
CA ALA A 112 6.18 9.01 -4.03
C ALA A 112 5.36 9.25 -2.75
N ASP A 113 5.04 10.51 -2.45
CA ASP A 113 4.21 10.86 -1.29
C ASP A 113 2.79 10.27 -1.41
N LEU A 114 2.22 10.26 -2.61
CA LEU A 114 0.92 9.63 -2.87
C LEU A 114 0.97 8.11 -2.73
N GLU A 115 2.06 7.46 -3.16
CA GLU A 115 2.25 6.02 -2.95
C GLU A 115 2.43 5.68 -1.47
N GLU A 116 3.18 6.48 -0.71
CA GLU A 116 3.36 6.26 0.72
C GLU A 116 2.02 6.35 1.48
N LYS A 117 1.20 7.36 1.19
CA LYS A 117 -0.16 7.49 1.75
C LYS A 117 -1.03 6.28 1.39
N ARG A 118 -0.92 5.80 0.15
CA ARG A 118 -1.66 4.64 -0.35
C ARG A 118 -1.23 3.37 0.35
N ASP A 119 0.06 3.14 0.49
CA ASP A 119 0.62 1.96 1.16
C ASP A 119 0.23 1.94 2.64
N ALA A 120 0.25 3.09 3.32
CA ALA A 120 -0.25 3.22 4.69
C ALA A 120 -1.73 2.85 4.81
N HIS A 121 -2.59 3.40 3.93
CA HIS A 121 -4.01 3.07 3.93
C HIS A 121 -4.28 1.60 3.63
N LEU A 122 -3.56 1.01 2.66
CA LEU A 122 -3.68 -0.41 2.34
C LEU A 122 -3.23 -1.29 3.50
N PHE A 123 -2.16 -0.90 4.21
CA PHE A 123 -1.69 -1.60 5.38
C PHE A 123 -2.78 -1.68 6.47
N ASP A 124 -3.47 -0.58 6.74
CA ASP A 124 -4.57 -0.56 7.72
C ASP A 124 -5.74 -1.47 7.29
N VAL A 125 -6.14 -1.40 6.02
CA VAL A 125 -7.20 -2.26 5.46
C VAL A 125 -6.82 -3.75 5.60
N PHE A 126 -5.58 -4.11 5.26
CA PHE A 126 -5.12 -5.49 5.40
C PHE A 126 -5.01 -5.91 6.86
N SER A 127 -4.61 -5.02 7.75
CA SER A 127 -4.55 -5.29 9.20
C SER A 127 -5.94 -5.63 9.75
N TRP A 128 -6.97 -4.86 9.37
CA TRP A 128 -8.35 -5.13 9.78
C TRP A 128 -8.88 -6.42 9.19
N PHE A 129 -8.62 -6.68 7.91
CA PHE A 129 -8.98 -7.93 7.26
C PHE A 129 -8.32 -9.14 7.95
N GLN A 130 -7.04 -9.03 8.28
CA GLN A 130 -6.33 -10.08 9.02
C GLN A 130 -6.89 -10.28 10.43
N ALA A 131 -7.27 -9.20 11.12
CA ALA A 131 -7.90 -9.28 12.44
C ALA A 131 -9.25 -10.01 12.37
N ASP A 132 -10.09 -9.69 11.38
CA ASP A 132 -11.38 -10.36 11.19
C ASP A 132 -11.21 -11.84 10.83
N ALA A 133 -10.30 -12.17 9.91
CA ALA A 133 -10.01 -13.55 9.54
C ALA A 133 -9.50 -14.39 10.73
N ARG A 134 -8.62 -13.81 11.57
CA ARG A 134 -8.13 -14.45 12.80
C ARG A 134 -9.25 -14.64 13.82
N MET A 135 -10.10 -13.63 14.01
CA MET A 135 -11.27 -13.71 14.90
C MET A 135 -12.24 -14.81 14.44
N PHE A 136 -12.56 -14.86 13.14
CA PHE A 136 -13.44 -15.88 12.59
C PHE A 136 -12.90 -17.30 12.81
N SER A 137 -11.59 -17.49 12.54
CA SER A 137 -10.92 -18.77 12.78
C SER A 137 -10.94 -19.17 14.26
N ALA A 138 -10.60 -18.24 15.16
CA ALA A 138 -10.61 -18.47 16.61
C ALA A 138 -12.01 -18.81 17.14
N ARG A 139 -13.05 -18.08 16.71
CA ARG A 139 -14.45 -18.36 17.09
C ARG A 139 -14.90 -19.75 16.63
N ARG A 140 -14.50 -20.16 15.42
CA ARG A 140 -14.81 -21.50 14.89
C ARG A 140 -14.11 -22.59 15.69
N GLN A 141 -12.86 -22.37 16.11
CA GLN A 141 -12.14 -23.30 16.98
C GLN A 141 -12.79 -23.38 18.37
N MET A 142 -13.10 -22.23 18.98
CA MET A 142 -13.73 -22.18 20.30
C MET A 142 -15.09 -22.87 20.32
N ARG A 143 -15.91 -22.72 19.26
CA ARG A 143 -17.19 -23.42 19.15
C ARG A 143 -17.02 -24.94 19.12
N LYS A 144 -15.96 -25.46 18.50
CA LYS A 144 -15.66 -26.91 18.55
C LYS A 144 -15.28 -27.37 19.95
N VAL A 145 -14.49 -26.57 20.67
CA VAL A 145 -14.10 -26.86 22.06
C VAL A 145 -15.33 -26.84 22.98
N LEU A 146 -16.19 -25.82 22.86
CA LEU A 146 -17.42 -25.72 23.65
C LEU A 146 -18.35 -26.91 23.40
N ASN A 147 -18.57 -27.29 22.14
CA ASN A 147 -19.39 -28.45 21.81
C ASN A 147 -18.81 -29.76 22.39
N ARG A 148 -17.47 -29.91 22.39
CA ARG A 148 -16.81 -31.06 23.00
C ARG A 148 -16.99 -31.08 24.52
N ASN A 149 -16.85 -29.93 25.17
CA ASN A 149 -17.05 -29.81 26.62
C ASN A 149 -18.51 -30.11 26.99
N ASN A 150 -19.49 -29.53 26.30
CA ASN A 150 -20.90 -29.81 26.56
C ASN A 150 -21.22 -31.30 26.43
N ALA A 151 -20.71 -31.98 25.40
CA ALA A 151 -20.90 -33.43 25.26
C ALA A 151 -20.29 -34.22 26.43
N ILE A 152 -19.13 -33.80 26.96
CA ILE A 152 -18.52 -34.42 28.14
C ILE A 152 -19.38 -34.20 29.38
N TYR A 153 -19.87 -32.97 29.61
CA TYR A 153 -20.74 -32.65 30.74
C TYR A 153 -22.05 -33.47 30.70
N THR A 154 -22.70 -33.58 29.54
CA THR A 154 -23.92 -34.40 29.39
C THR A 154 -23.68 -35.89 29.68
N LEU A 155 -22.50 -36.43 29.35
CA LEU A 155 -22.16 -37.84 29.62
C LEU A 155 -21.81 -38.09 31.09
N LEU A 156 -21.14 -37.15 31.75
CA LEU A 156 -20.68 -37.31 33.13
C LEU A 156 -21.76 -36.94 34.15
N PHE A 157 -22.69 -36.04 33.81
CA PHE A 157 -23.75 -35.55 34.69
C PHE A 157 -25.12 -35.56 33.99
N PRO A 158 -25.71 -36.74 33.74
CA PRO A 158 -26.95 -36.88 32.95
C PRO A 158 -28.22 -36.36 33.65
N SER A 159 -28.16 -36.05 34.95
CA SER A 159 -29.30 -35.65 35.78
C SER A 159 -29.45 -34.14 35.98
N CYS A 160 -28.49 -33.33 35.52
CA CYS A 160 -28.51 -31.89 35.70
C CYS A 160 -29.04 -31.24 34.41
N ASP A 161 -30.31 -30.85 34.42
CA ASP A 161 -31.01 -30.33 33.26
C ASP A 161 -30.48 -28.93 32.89
N SER A 162 -30.23 -28.71 31.60
CA SER A 162 -29.51 -27.55 31.06
C SER A 162 -30.24 -26.19 31.17
N SER A 163 -31.36 -26.14 31.89
CA SER A 163 -32.14 -24.93 32.16
C SER A 163 -31.66 -24.14 33.39
N ASP A 164 -30.87 -24.73 34.27
CA ASP A 164 -30.42 -24.10 35.51
C ASP A 164 -28.95 -23.68 35.40
N TYR A 165 -28.70 -22.47 34.88
CA TYR A 165 -27.40 -21.80 35.00
C TYR A 165 -27.11 -21.33 36.45
N ASP A 166 -28.05 -21.54 37.37
CA ASP A 166 -27.97 -21.29 38.81
C ASP A 166 -27.98 -22.60 39.63
N CYS A 167 -27.61 -23.74 39.02
CA CYS A 167 -27.28 -24.91 39.83
C CYS A 167 -25.89 -24.69 40.44
N ASP A 168 -25.88 -24.04 41.61
CA ASP A 168 -24.86 -24.23 42.64
C ASP A 168 -24.82 -25.74 42.97
N CYS A 169 -24.14 -26.51 42.13
CA CYS A 169 -23.69 -27.83 42.49
C CYS A 169 -22.63 -27.66 43.59
N ASP A 170 -23.11 -27.51 44.82
CA ASP A 170 -22.45 -28.05 45.99
C ASP A 170 -22.28 -29.55 45.72
N CYS A 171 -21.19 -29.89 45.01
CA CYS A 171 -20.61 -31.22 45.04
C CYS A 171 -20.20 -31.46 46.49
N GLU A 172 -21.13 -31.94 47.31
CA GLU A 172 -20.80 -32.64 48.53
C GLU A 172 -19.84 -33.77 48.12
N PHE A 173 -18.59 -33.52 48.45
CA PHE A 173 -17.50 -34.47 48.45
C PHE A 173 -17.84 -35.47 49.56
N GLU A 174 -18.77 -36.41 49.30
CA GLU A 174 -18.99 -37.54 50.19
C GLU A 174 -17.70 -38.35 50.22
N ALA A 175 -17.00 -38.17 51.33
CA ALA A 175 -15.84 -38.95 51.70
C ALA A 175 -16.21 -40.43 51.67
N ARG A 176 -15.36 -41.21 51.02
CA ARG A 176 -15.22 -42.65 51.28
C ARG A 176 -15.01 -42.85 52.79
N GLU A 177 -16.05 -43.30 53.47
CA GLU A 177 -15.94 -44.17 54.65
C GLU A 177 -16.73 -45.45 54.34
N ASP A 178 -15.99 -46.46 53.91
CA ASP A 178 -16.05 -47.88 54.34
C ASP A 178 -15.10 -48.74 53.47
#